data_AF-A0A8S2Y6P1-F1
#
_entry.id   AF-A0A8S2Y6P1-F1
#
_cell.length_a   1.000
_cell.length_b   1.000
_cell.length_c   1.000
_cell.angle_alpha   90.00
_cell.angle_beta   90.00
_cell.angle_gamma   90.00
#
_symmetry.space_group_name_H-M   'P 1'
#
loop_
_entity.id
_entity.type
_entity.pdbx_description
1 polymer ?
#
loop_
_entity_poly.entity_id
_entity_poly.type
_entity_poly.pdbx_seq_one_letter_code
_entity_poly.pdbx_strand_id
1 'polypeptide(L)' 'LPVRRACYGVLRFIMESGAQGCEIIVSGKLRGQRAKAMKFIDGLMIHSGNPVNDYVQYAVR' A
#
# COMPACT_ATOMS: atom_id res chain seq x y z
N LEU A 1 15.49 5.62 -4.10
CA LEU A 1 15.35 4.42 -3.25
C LEU A 1 14.60 3.36 -4.03
N PRO A 2 15.16 2.16 -4.23
CA PRO A 2 14.52 1.11 -5.02
C PRO A 2 13.10 0.78 -4.55
N VAL A 3 12.85 0.82 -3.23
CA VAL A 3 11.53 0.58 -2.63
C VAL A 3 10.45 1.53 -3.15
N ARG A 4 10.74 2.83 -3.26
CA ARG A 4 9.75 3.81 -3.78
C ARG A 4 9.42 3.53 -5.24
N ARG A 5 10.43 3.26 -6.06
CA ARG A 5 10.24 2.98 -7.48
C ARG A 5 9.40 1.71 -7.69
N ALA A 6 9.67 0.66 -6.92
CA ALA A 6 8.88 -0.57 -6.95
C ALA A 6 7.43 -0.33 -6.51
N CYS A 7 7.22 0.35 -5.38
CA CYS A 7 5.87 0.61 -4.86
C CYS A 7 5.04 1.50 -5.81
N TYR A 8 5.63 2.52 -6.42
CA TYR A 8 4.91 3.34 -7.41
C TYR A 8 4.57 2.60 -8.70
N GLY A 9 5.39 1.60 -9.09
CA GLY A 9 5.05 0.72 -10.21
C GLY A 9 3.83 -0.16 -9.89
N VAL A 10 3.80 -0.74 -8.69
CA VAL A 10 2.69 -1.57 -8.22
C VAL A 10 1.41 -0.74 -8.01
N LEU A 11 1.53 0.45 -7.41
CA LEU A 11 0.39 1.36 -7.24
C LEU A 11 -0.25 1.70 -8.58
N ARG A 12 0.57 2.06 -9.59
CA ARG A 12 0.06 2.35 -10.93
C ARG A 12 -0.65 1.14 -11.53
N PHE A 13 -0.06 -0.05 -11.42
CA PHE A 13 -0.66 -1.29 -11.93
C PHE A 13 -2.03 -1.59 -11.31
N ILE A 14 -2.18 -1.39 -9.99
CA ILE A 14 -3.44 -1.62 -9.28
C ILE A 14 -4.50 -0.58 -9.68
N MET A 15 -4.12 0.70 -9.75
CA MET A 15 -5.02 1.77 -10.17
C MET A 15 -5.44 1.63 -11.66
N GLU A 16 -4.52 1.23 -12.55
CA GLU A 16 -4.83 0.92 -13.96
C GLU A 16 -5.75 -0.30 -14.11
N SER A 17 -5.74 -1.22 -13.15
CA SER A 17 -6.65 -2.36 -13.09
C SER A 17 -8.08 -1.97 -12.66
N GLY A 18 -8.35 -0.68 -12.44
CA GLY A 18 -9.67 -0.17 -12.09
C GLY A 18 -10.00 -0.20 -10.60
N ALA A 19 -9.00 -0.33 -9.72
CA ALA A 19 -9.22 -0.21 -8.28
C ALA A 19 -9.64 1.22 -7.89
N GLN A 20 -10.53 1.35 -6.90
CA GLN A 20 -10.95 2.66 -6.38
C GLN A 20 -9.88 3.31 -5.50
N GLY A 21 -9.00 2.51 -4.91
CA GLY A 21 -7.84 2.95 -4.15
C GLY A 21 -6.97 1.78 -3.71
N CYS A 22 -5.76 2.10 -3.25
CA CYS A 22 -4.77 1.13 -2.81
C CYS A 22 -3.90 1.72 -1.70
N GLU A 23 -3.63 0.92 -0.66
CA GLU A 23 -2.63 1.21 0.37
C GLU A 23 -1.55 0.13 0.36
N ILE A 24 -0.28 0.55 0.20
CA ILE A 24 0.90 -0.31 0.30
C ILE A 24 1.73 0.15 1.50
N ILE A 25 1.95 -0.76 2.45
CA ILE A 25 2.75 -0.50 3.65
C ILE A 25 4.03 -1.34 3.57
N VAL A 26 5.17 -0.67 3.52
CA VAL A 26 6.48 -1.32 3.61
C VAL A 26 7.11 -0.99 4.95
N SER A 27 7.20 -1.98 5.83
CA SER A 27 7.84 -1.88 7.13
C SER A 27 9.19 -2.61 7.13
N GLY A 28 10.16 -2.08 7.87
CA GLY A 28 11.45 -2.75 8.08
C GLY A 28 12.65 -1.80 8.15
N LYS A 29 13.85 -2.37 8.11
CA LYS A 29 15.12 -1.64 8.08
C LYS A 29 15.42 -1.16 6.65
N LEU A 30 14.95 0.04 6.30
CA LEU A 30 15.02 0.52 4.91
C LEU A 30 16.36 1.14 4.53
N ARG A 31 16.84 2.13 5.30
CA ARG A 31 18.08 2.87 5.02
C ARG A 31 19.12 2.76 6.13
N GLY A 32 18.75 2.18 7.28
CA GLY A 32 19.61 2.10 8.45
C GLY A 32 19.11 1.05 9.43
N GLN A 33 19.77 0.98 10.60
CA GLN A 33 19.50 -0.06 11.60
C GLN A 33 18.15 0.09 12.30
N ARG A 34 17.54 1.28 12.26
CA ARG A 34 16.22 1.54 12.82
C ARG A 34 15.13 1.16 11.83
N ALA A 35 14.10 0.46 12.32
CA ALA A 35 12.91 0.18 11.54
C ALA A 35 12.19 1.48 11.17
N LYS A 36 11.67 1.53 9.95
CA LYS A 36 10.81 2.60 9.43
C LYS A 36 9.68 1.97 8.63
N ALA A 37 8.47 2.48 8.81
CA ALA A 37 7.35 2.19 7.93
C ALA A 37 7.22 3.29 6.88
N MET A 38 7.04 2.89 5.63
CA MET A 38 6.65 3.77 4.53
C MET A 38 5.28 3.33 4.05
N LYS A 39 4.31 4.24 4.11
CA LYS A 39 2.99 4.06 3.52
C LYS A 39 2.95 4.76 2.17
N PHE A 40 2.42 4.08 1.17
CA PHE A 40 2.09 4.65 -0.13
C PHE A 40 0.60 4.42 -0.34
N ILE A 41 -0.14 5.51 -0.51
CA ILE A 41 -1.59 5.49 -0.59
C ILE A 41 -1.97 6.24 -1.86
N ASP A 42 -2.93 5.70 -2.60
CA ASP A 42 -3.54 6.35 -3.76
C ASP A 42 -5.04 5.99 -3.82
N GLY A 43 -5.87 6.91 -4.31
CA GLY A 43 -7.33 6.76 -4.37
C GLY A 43 -8.04 6.72 -3.02
N LEU A 44 -9.23 6.12 -2.99
CA LEU A 44 -10.09 6.01 -1.80
C LEU A 44 -9.78 4.73 -1.03
N MET A 45 -9.47 4.87 0.26
CA MET A 45 -9.27 3.75 1.18
C MET A 45 -10.21 3.88 2.38
N ILE A 46 -10.94 2.80 2.68
CA ILE A 46 -11.84 2.72 3.84
C ILE A 46 -11.06 2.08 5.00
N HIS A 47 -11.05 2.74 6.16
CA HIS A 47 -10.32 2.27 7.34
C HIS A 47 -11.21 1.79 8.49
N SER A 48 -12.51 2.04 8.45
CA SER A 48 -13.42 1.76 9.57
C SER A 48 -14.75 1.14 9.14
N GLY A 49 -15.30 0.31 10.05
CA GLY A 49 -16.58 -0.38 9.89
C GLY A 49 -16.51 -1.71 9.15
N ASN A 50 -17.66 -2.38 9.02
CA ASN A 50 -17.81 -3.60 8.24
C ASN A 50 -17.40 -3.49 6.75
N PRO A 51 -17.57 -2.36 6.03
CA PRO A 51 -17.18 -2.30 4.61
C PRO A 51 -15.68 -2.55 4.37
N VAL A 52 -14.82 -2.46 5.38
CA VAL A 52 -13.42 -2.85 5.23
C VAL A 52 -13.29 -4.33 4.85
N ASN A 53 -14.10 -5.21 5.46
CA ASN A 53 -14.01 -6.65 5.20
C ASN A 53 -14.58 -7.04 3.83
N ASP A 54 -15.55 -6.27 3.33
CA ASP A 54 -16.25 -6.59 2.09
C ASP A 54 -15.58 -5.94 0.86
N TYR A 55 -15.03 -4.74 1.00
CA TYR A 55 -14.49 -3.95 -0.11
C TYR A 55 -12.97 -3.89 -0.16
N VAL A 56 -12.26 -4.25 0.93
CA VAL A 56 -10.79 -4.18 0.98
C VAL A 56 -10.20 -5.58 1.06
N GLN A 57 -9.41 -5.93 0.05
CA GLN A 57 -8.60 -7.14 0.09
C GLN A 57 -7.22 -6.84 0.70
N TYR A 58 -6.88 -7.54 1.78
CA TYR A 58 -5.60 -7.38 2.49
C TYR A 58 -4.71 -8.62 2.34
N ALA A 59 -3.42 -8.42 2.06
CA ALA A 59 -2.42 -9.48 1.99
C ALA A 59 -1.09 -8.99 2.59
N VAL A 60 -0.40 -9.87 3.33
CA VAL A 60 0.92 -9.60 3.96
C VAL A 60 1.91 -10.67 3.54
N ARG A 61 3.17 -10.28 3.38
CA ARG A 61 4.29 -11.19 3.20
C ARG A 61 5.50 -10.73 4.01
#